data_AF-A0A2N9LSP1-F1
#
_entry.id   AF-A0A2N9LSP1-F1
#
_cell.length_a   1.000
_cell.length_b   1.000
_cell.length_c   1.000
_cell.angle_alpha   90.00
_cell.angle_beta   90.00
_cell.angle_gamma   90.00
#
_symmetry.space_group_name_H-M   'P 1'
#
loop_
_entity.id
_entity.type
_entity.pdbx_description
1 polymer ?
#
loop_
_entity_poly.entity_id
_entity_poly.type
_entity_poly.pdbx_seq_one_letter_code
_entity_poly.pdbx_strand_id
1 'polypeptide(L)'
;MGSSTTITAYPFMAYVPVAQAARGETHRRRRSISPEAGRALEILGHAIEYLADEFAHAGGSLSTHDARLDAMQLLMAVNRQVYLACPEVPTIGERLRALLGWRTA
;
A
#
# COMPACT_ATOMS: atom_id res chain seq x y z
N MET A 1 24.97 40.69 2.76
CA MET A 1 24.87 39.48 1.91
C MET A 1 23.80 38.58 2.52
N GLY A 2 22.56 38.66 2.02
CA GLY A 2 21.45 37.83 2.49
C GLY A 2 21.19 36.74 1.47
N SER A 3 21.42 35.48 1.84
CA SER A 3 21.15 34.34 0.96
C SER A 3 19.64 34.09 0.93
N SER A 4 19.02 34.31 -0.23
CA SER A 4 17.62 33.96 -0.47
C SER A 4 17.51 32.45 -0.62
N THR A 5 16.89 31.79 0.36
CA THR A 5 16.60 30.35 0.29
C THR A 5 15.29 30.16 -0.47
N THR A 6 15.38 29.76 -1.74
CA THR A 6 14.23 29.37 -2.55
C THR A 6 13.69 28.02 -2.06
N ILE A 7 12.56 28.03 -1.36
CA ILE A 7 11.82 26.81 -1.01
C ILE A 7 11.02 26.38 -2.24
N THR A 8 11.55 25.40 -2.96
CA THR A 8 10.81 24.72 -4.04
C THR A 8 9.71 23.86 -3.40
N ALA A 9 8.51 24.41 -3.33
CA ALA A 9 7.32 23.66 -2.91
C ALA A 9 6.91 22.71 -4.04
N TYR A 10 7.06 21.40 -3.81
CA TYR A 10 6.49 20.38 -4.70
C TYR A 10 4.98 20.32 -4.46
N PRO A 11 4.12 20.41 -5.50
CA PRO A 11 2.70 20.18 -5.32
C PRO A 11 2.45 18.68 -5.20
N PHE A 12 2.41 18.16 -3.97
CA PHE A 12 1.80 16.85 -3.70
C PHE A 12 0.28 17.01 -3.74
N MET A 13 -0.26 17.12 -4.95
CA MET A 13 -1.69 17.02 -5.23
C MET A 13 -1.94 15.66 -5.88
N ALA A 14 -2.04 14.63 -5.07
CA ALA A 14 -2.67 13.38 -5.45
C ALA A 14 -3.96 13.25 -4.64
N TYR A 15 -5.06 13.76 -5.21
CA TYR A 15 -6.41 13.47 -4.73
C TYR A 15 -6.61 11.95 -4.85
N VAL A 16 -6.58 11.25 -3.72
CA VAL A 16 -6.83 9.81 -3.68
C VAL A 16 -8.35 9.64 -3.68
N PRO A 17 -8.96 9.09 -4.75
CA PRO A 17 -10.38 8.80 -4.71
C PRO A 17 -10.60 7.72 -3.65
N VAL A 18 -11.45 8.01 -2.66
CA VAL A 18 -11.96 7.01 -1.72
C VAL A 18 -12.84 6.07 -2.52
N ALA A 19 -12.25 4.98 -3.01
CA ALA A 19 -12.98 3.92 -3.68
C ALA A 19 -14.02 3.35 -2.71
N GLN A 20 -15.30 3.54 -3.04
CA GLN A 20 -16.41 2.95 -2.30
C GLN A 20 -16.20 1.43 -2.24
N ALA A 21 -16.15 0.90 -1.02
CA ALA A 21 -15.99 -0.52 -0.76
C ALA A 21 -17.24 -1.26 -1.26
N ALA A 22 -17.19 -1.74 -2.50
CA ALA A 22 -18.12 -2.75 -2.98
C ALA A 22 -17.98 -3.99 -2.09
N ARG A 23 -19.04 -4.31 -1.35
CA ARG A 23 -19.21 -5.60 -0.66
C ARG A 23 -19.41 -6.70 -1.70
N GLY A 24 -18.32 -7.06 -2.37
CA GLY A 24 -18.20 -8.33 -3.07
C GLY A 24 -17.31 -9.21 -2.20
N GLU A 25 -17.74 -10.44 -1.98
CA GLU A 25 -16.88 -11.52 -1.50
C GLU A 25 -15.79 -11.73 -2.57
N THR A 26 -14.80 -10.84 -2.60
CA THR A 26 -13.70 -10.92 -3.56
C THR A 26 -12.87 -12.10 -3.13
N HIS A 27 -13.08 -13.24 -3.78
CA HIS A 27 -12.19 -14.38 -3.75
C HIS A 27 -10.75 -13.85 -3.72
N ARG A 28 -10.06 -13.98 -2.58
CA ARG A 28 -8.78 -13.32 -2.30
C ARG A 28 -7.73 -13.89 -3.26
N ARG A 29 -7.65 -13.33 -4.46
CA ARG A 29 -6.75 -13.79 -5.51
C ARG A 29 -5.33 -13.56 -5.06
N ARG A 30 -4.53 -14.63 -5.08
CA ARG A 30 -3.10 -14.57 -4.76
C ARG A 30 -2.44 -13.63 -5.77
N ARG A 31 -1.57 -12.73 -5.29
CA ARG A 31 -0.81 -11.79 -6.14
C ARG A 31 0.63 -12.25 -6.31
N SER A 32 1.21 -11.95 -7.45
CA SER A 32 2.62 -12.19 -7.77
C SER A 32 3.42 -11.00 -7.26
N ILE A 33 4.15 -11.21 -6.17
CA ILE A 33 4.95 -10.18 -5.52
C ILE A 33 6.36 -10.26 -6.10
N SER A 34 6.85 -9.16 -6.70
CA SER A 34 8.24 -9.07 -7.15
C SER A 34 9.18 -8.94 -5.93
N PRO A 35 10.48 -9.24 -6.06
CA PRO A 35 11.44 -9.02 -4.98
C PRO A 35 11.44 -7.58 -4.44
N GLU A 36 11.33 -6.59 -5.33
CA GLU A 36 11.30 -5.18 -4.97
C GLU A 36 10.01 -4.83 -4.21
N ALA A 37 8.86 -5.32 -4.68
CA ALA A 37 7.59 -5.13 -3.99
C ALA A 37 7.59 -5.84 -2.62
N GLY A 38 8.18 -7.03 -2.53
CA GLY A 38 8.37 -7.75 -1.27
C GLY A 38 9.19 -6.95 -0.27
N ARG A 39 10.34 -6.42 -0.71
CA ARG A 39 11.19 -5.55 0.12
C ARG A 39 10.47 -4.28 0.57
N ALA A 40 9.70 -3.65 -0.32
CA ALA A 40 8.91 -2.48 0.05
C ALA A 40 7.86 -2.82 1.12
N LEU A 41 7.16 -3.95 0.98
CA LEU A 41 6.18 -4.42 1.96
C LEU A 41 6.82 -4.73 3.31
N GLU A 42 8.02 -5.31 3.33
CA GLU A 42 8.79 -5.61 4.53
C GLU A 42 9.19 -4.33 5.28
N ILE A 43 9.78 -3.34 4.57
CA ILE A 43 10.15 -2.04 5.15
C ILE A 43 8.92 -1.33 5.74
N LEU A 44 7.82 -1.32 5.00
CA LEU A 44 6.57 -0.70 5.46
C LEU A 44 6.00 -1.44 6.68
N GLY A 45 6.08 -2.78 6.70
CA GLY A 45 5.66 -3.60 7.83
C GLY A 45 6.42 -3.24 9.11
N HIS A 46 7.74 -3.19 9.03
CA HIS A 46 8.58 -2.81 10.17
C HIS A 46 8.36 -1.38 10.64
N ALA A 47 8.13 -0.43 9.71
CA ALA A 47 7.83 0.94 10.09
C ALA A 47 6.48 1.05 10.84
N ILE A 48 5.46 0.30 10.40
CA ILE A 48 4.16 0.25 11.09
C ILE A 48 4.30 -0.38 12.48
N GLU A 49 5.01 -1.51 12.57
CA GLU A 49 5.29 -2.22 13.83
C GLU A 49 5.99 -1.29 14.83
N TYR A 50 7.04 -0.60 14.39
CA TYR A 50 7.77 0.34 15.23
C TYR A 50 6.87 1.47 15.77
N LEU A 51 6.05 2.09 14.92
CA LEU A 51 5.14 3.14 15.36
C LEU A 51 4.04 2.61 16.28
N ALA A 52 3.56 1.39 16.05
CA ALA A 52 2.58 0.75 16.92
C ALA A 52 3.17 0.46 18.30
N ASP A 53 4.41 -0.04 18.36
CA ASP A 53 5.13 -0.27 19.61
C ASP A 53 5.37 1.03 20.38
N GLU A 54 5.84 2.09 19.70
CA GLU A 54 5.99 3.41 20.34
C GLU A 54 4.66 3.96 20.86
N PHE A 55 3.57 3.78 20.10
CA PHE A 55 2.24 4.23 20.50
C PHE A 55 1.75 3.49 21.75
N ALA A 56 1.90 2.16 21.77
CA ALA A 56 1.56 1.34 22.93
C ALA A 56 2.43 1.69 24.15
N HIS A 57 3.73 1.90 23.93
CA HIS A 57 4.69 2.25 24.98
C HIS A 57 4.42 3.62 25.60
N ALA A 58 4.00 4.60 24.79
CA ALA A 58 3.64 5.94 25.26
C ALA A 58 2.30 5.98 26.05
N GLY A 59 1.70 4.82 26.34
CA GLY A 59 0.46 4.72 27.11
C GLY A 59 -0.81 4.97 26.31
N GLY A 60 -0.73 4.99 24.97
CA GLY A 60 -1.89 5.07 24.08
C GLY A 60 -2.81 6.26 24.33
N SER A 61 -2.30 7.37 24.88
CA SER A 61 -3.10 8.57 25.13
C SER A 61 -3.51 9.17 23.78
N LEU A 62 -4.72 8.81 23.35
CA LEU A 62 -5.36 9.30 22.14
C LEU A 62 -5.66 10.79 22.29
N SER A 63 -4.67 11.62 21.98
CA SER A 63 -4.95 13.01 21.63
C SER A 63 -5.75 13.02 20.34
N THR A 64 -6.72 13.93 20.22
CA THR A 64 -7.58 14.06 19.02
C THR A 64 -6.80 14.38 17.74
N HIS A 65 -5.50 14.68 17.86
CA HIS A 65 -4.54 14.92 16.77
C HIS A 65 -3.21 14.20 17.07
N ASP A 66 -3.24 12.87 17.13
CA ASP A 66 -2.00 12.10 17.23
C ASP A 66 -1.40 11.87 15.84
N ALA A 67 -0.39 12.67 15.50
CA ALA A 67 0.36 12.56 14.25
C ALA A 67 0.94 11.16 14.03
N ARG A 68 1.16 10.37 15.10
CA ARG A 68 1.65 8.98 15.00
C ARG A 68 0.57 8.05 14.44
N LEU A 69 -0.70 8.24 14.83
CA LEU A 69 -1.82 7.49 14.26
C LEU A 69 -2.03 7.84 12.80
N ASP A 70 -1.92 9.12 12.45
CA ASP A 70 -2.02 9.56 11.06
C ASP A 70 -0.90 8.95 10.20
N ALA A 71 0.35 8.95 10.72
CA ALA A 71 1.48 8.30 10.07
C ALA A 71 1.25 6.79 9.90
N MET A 72 0.75 6.11 10.94
CA MET A 72 0.45 4.68 10.89
C MET A 72 -0.62 4.36 9.84
N GLN A 73 -1.71 5.14 9.80
CA GLN A 73 -2.78 4.98 8.81
C GLN A 73 -2.27 5.21 7.38
N LEU A 74 -1.44 6.24 7.18
CA LEU A 74 -0.81 6.50 5.90
C LEU A 74 0.07 5.32 5.46
N LEU A 75 0.93 4.81 6.34
CA LEU A 75 1.79 3.66 6.04
C LEU A 75 0.97 2.39 5.76
N MET A 76 -0.11 2.13 6.50
CA MET A 76 -1.02 1.02 6.24
C MET A 76 -1.70 1.15 4.86
N ALA A 77 -2.11 2.37 4.49
CA ALA A 77 -2.70 2.64 3.18
C ALA A 77 -1.69 2.39 2.05
N VAL A 78 -0.45 2.88 2.20
CA VAL A 78 0.63 2.66 1.21
C VAL A 78 1.01 1.19 1.14
N ASN A 79 1.14 0.48 2.26
CA ASN A 79 1.39 -0.96 2.30
C ASN A 79 0.33 -1.74 1.51
N ARG A 80 -0.95 -1.40 1.73
CA ARG A 80 -2.05 -1.99 0.98
C ARG A 80 -1.99 -1.65 -0.51
N GLN A 81 -1.63 -0.42 -0.88
CA GLN A 81 -1.48 0.00 -2.28
C GLN A 81 -0.37 -0.77 -2.99
N VAL A 82 0.80 -0.94 -2.37
CA VAL A 82 1.91 -1.74 -2.93
C VAL A 82 1.47 -3.17 -3.19
N TYR A 83 0.76 -3.79 -2.23
CA TYR A 83 0.21 -5.12 -2.41
C TYR A 83 -0.80 -5.19 -3.58
N LEU A 84 -1.67 -4.19 -3.71
CA LEU A 84 -2.69 -4.14 -4.77
C LEU A 84 -2.13 -3.76 -6.14
N ALA A 85 -0.94 -3.17 -6.23
CA ALA A 85 -0.24 -2.93 -7.48
C ALA A 85 0.36 -4.22 -8.07
N CYS A 86 0.59 -5.24 -7.23
CA CYS A 86 1.11 -6.54 -7.68
C CYS A 86 0.07 -7.29 -8.53
N PRO A 87 0.42 -7.85 -9.70
CA PRO A 87 -0.55 -8.52 -10.57
C PRO A 87 -1.12 -9.78 -9.91
N GLU A 88 -2.37 -10.11 -10.23
CA GLU A 88 -2.99 -11.34 -9.75
C GLU A 88 -2.36 -12.58 -10.42
N VAL A 89 -2.21 -13.65 -9.66
CA VAL A 89 -1.73 -14.94 -10.18
C VAL A 89 -2.88 -15.62 -10.91
N PRO A 90 -2.71 -15.97 -12.21
CA PRO A 90 -3.75 -16.65 -12.96
C PRO A 90 -3.99 -18.03 -12.37
N THR A 91 -5.26 -18.37 -12.26
CA THR A 91 -5.75 -19.71 -11.87
C THR A 91 -5.35 -20.75 -12.92
N ILE A 92 -5.36 -22.03 -12.54
CA ILE A 92 -5.06 -23.14 -13.46
C ILE A 92 -6.03 -23.13 -14.66
N GLY A 93 -7.33 -22.88 -14.41
CA GLY A 93 -8.33 -22.79 -15.47
C GLY A 93 -8.12 -21.62 -16.44
N GLU A 94 -7.62 -20.48 -15.96
CA GLU A 94 -7.23 -19.34 -16.81
C GLU A 94 -5.98 -19.67 -17.65
N ARG A 95 -5.00 -20.36 -17.06
CA ARG A 95 -3.81 -20.85 -17.79
C ARG A 95 -4.18 -21.83 -18.90
N LEU A 96 -5.07 -22.78 -18.63
CA LEU A 96 -5.56 -23.74 -19.63
C LEU A 96 -6.34 -23.06 -20.76
N ARG A 97 -7.22 -22.10 -20.44
CA ARG A 97 -7.92 -21.31 -21.45
C ARG A 97 -6.97 -20.52 -22.35
N ALA A 98 -5.93 -19.91 -21.79
CA ALA A 98 -4.92 -19.22 -22.59
C ALA A 98 -4.20 -20.17 -23.57
N LEU A 99 -3.81 -21.37 -23.11
CA LEU A 99 -3.17 -22.38 -23.96
C LEU A 99 -4.11 -22.95 -25.05
N LEU A 100 -5.39 -23.13 -24.74
CA LEU A 100 -6.40 -23.61 -25.69
C LEU A 100 -6.75 -22.54 -26.73
N GLY A 101 -6.81 -21.26 -26.33
CA GLY A 101 -7.05 -20.13 -27.24
C GLY A 101 -5.90 -19.83 -28.20
N TRP A 102 -4.66 -20.20 -27.86
CA TRP A 102 -3.51 -20.14 -28.78
C TRP A 102 -3.50 -21.26 -29.83
N ARG A 103 -4.27 -22.33 -29.65
CA ARG A 103 -4.36 -23.46 -30.60
C ARG A 103 -5.45 -23.29 -31.64
N THR A 104 -6.21 -22.20 -31.60
CA THR A 104 -7.33 -21.91 -32.52
C THR A 104 -7.06 -20.73 -33.46
N ALA A 105 -5.80 -20.36 -33.67
CA ALA A 105 -5.37 -19.38 -34.68
C ALA A 105 -4.51 -20.05 -35.75
#